data_AF-A0AAE8HVI3-F1
#
_entry.id   AF-A0AAE8HVI3-F1
#
_cell.length_a   1.000
_cell.length_b   1.000
_cell.length_c   1.000
_cell.angle_alpha   90.00
_cell.angle_beta   90.00
_cell.angle_gamma   90.00
#
_symmetry.space_group_name_H-M   'P 1'
#
loop_
_entity.id
_entity.type
_entity.pdbx_description
1 polymer ?
#
loop_
_entity_poly.entity_id
_entity_poly.type
_entity_poly.pdbx_seq_one_letter_code
_entity_poly.pdbx_strand_id
1 'polypeptide(L)' 'MKTPDDVSAMVRLKALGWGAKRIATELGCSKNTVKHWLRQGDWRPSKTPSRSKRLDGLTDWLAERFRQHAGN' A
#
# COMPACT_ATOMS: atom_id res chain seq x y z
N MET A 1 4.72 -0.77 -4.08
CA MET A 1 3.98 0.46 -3.70
C MET A 1 3.86 1.30 -4.97
N LYS A 2 2.64 1.74 -5.37
CA LYS A 2 2.54 2.59 -6.57
C LYS A 2 3.13 3.96 -6.27
N THR A 3 3.90 4.47 -7.22
CA THR A 3 4.54 5.78 -7.11
C THR A 3 3.46 6.87 -7.03
N PRO A 4 3.72 7.97 -6.32
CA PRO A 4 2.82 9.13 -6.31
C PRO A 4 2.56 9.70 -7.72
N ASP A 5 3.49 9.47 -8.65
CA ASP A 5 3.36 9.86 -10.04
C ASP A 5 2.24 9.09 -10.77
N ASP A 6 2.16 7.76 -10.59
CA ASP A 6 1.10 6.92 -11.16
C ASP A 6 -0.30 7.42 -10.76
N VAL A 7 -0.47 7.79 -9.49
CA VAL A 7 -1.76 8.25 -8.96
C VAL A 7 -2.09 9.66 -9.48
N SER A 8 -1.08 10.52 -9.62
CA SER A 8 -1.23 11.84 -10.23
C SER A 8 -1.67 11.74 -11.70
N ALA A 9 -1.11 10.80 -12.45
CA ALA A 9 -1.54 10.51 -13.82
C ALA A 9 -2.99 10.01 -13.88
N MET A 10 -3.40 9.11 -12.97
CA MET A 10 -4.80 8.63 -12.90
C MET A 10 -5.79 9.77 -12.65
N VAL A 11 -5.48 10.69 -11.73
CA VAL A 11 -6.35 11.84 -11.41
C VAL A 11 -6.43 12.81 -12.59
N ARG A 12 -5.28 13.14 -13.21
CA ARG A 12 -5.24 14.01 -14.41
C ARG A 12 -6.06 13.43 -15.56
N LEU A 13 -5.89 12.15 -15.87
CA LEU A 13 -6.66 11.48 -16.93
C LEU A 13 -8.16 11.45 -16.61
N LYS A 14 -8.53 11.26 -15.33
CA LYS A 14 -9.92 11.32 -14.91
C LYS A 14 -10.52 12.73 -15.05
N ALA A 15 -9.76 13.77 -14.73
CA ALA A 15 -10.16 15.16 -14.93
C ALA A 15 -10.36 15.51 -16.42
N LEU A 16 -9.58 14.86 -17.32
CA LEU A 16 -9.77 14.92 -18.77
C LEU A 16 -10.98 14.12 -19.28
N GLY A 17 -11.81 13.56 -18.39
CA GLY A 17 -13.02 12.81 -18.75
C GLY A 17 -12.79 11.33 -19.07
N TRP A 18 -11.58 10.80 -18.85
CA TRP A 18 -11.30 9.41 -19.19
C TRP A 18 -11.99 8.43 -18.22
N GLY A 19 -12.47 7.33 -18.78
CA GLY A 19 -13.04 6.22 -18.02
C GLY A 19 -11.96 5.37 -17.36
N ALA A 20 -12.25 4.80 -16.17
CA ALA A 20 -11.30 4.01 -15.40
C ALA A 20 -10.73 2.78 -16.16
N LYS A 21 -11.48 2.22 -17.12
CA LYS A 21 -11.01 1.11 -17.97
C LYS A 21 -9.92 1.59 -18.94
N ARG A 22 -10.11 2.76 -19.55
CA ARG A 22 -9.16 3.34 -20.51
C ARG A 22 -7.86 3.75 -19.80
N ILE A 23 -7.98 4.40 -18.65
CA ILE A 23 -6.83 4.76 -17.79
C ILE A 23 -6.04 3.51 -17.38
N ALA A 24 -6.73 2.43 -17.02
CA ALA A 24 -6.10 1.17 -16.64
C ALA A 24 -5.30 0.55 -17.79
N THR A 25 -5.85 0.54 -19.00
CA THR A 25 -5.15 0.06 -20.20
C THR A 25 -3.93 0.91 -20.53
N GLU A 26 -4.07 2.24 -20.48
CA GLU A 26 -2.97 3.19 -20.77
C GLU A 26 -1.80 3.03 -19.79
N LEU A 27 -2.10 2.91 -18.51
CA LEU A 27 -1.09 2.81 -17.45
C LEU A 27 -0.65 1.37 -17.17
N GLY A 28 -1.14 0.36 -17.90
CA GLY A 28 -0.85 -1.06 -17.64
C GLY A 28 -1.27 -1.53 -16.23
N CYS A 29 -2.31 -0.93 -15.66
CA CYS A 29 -2.75 -1.17 -14.29
C CYS A 29 -4.08 -1.91 -14.24
N SER A 30 -4.40 -2.56 -13.12
CA SER A 30 -5.74 -3.11 -12.94
C SER A 30 -6.78 -1.99 -12.77
N LYS A 31 -7.95 -2.15 -13.40
CA LYS A 31 -9.10 -1.23 -13.23
C LYS A 31 -9.49 -1.03 -11.76
N ASN A 32 -9.31 -2.06 -10.93
CA ASN A 32 -9.58 -1.98 -9.49
C ASN A 32 -8.64 -1.00 -8.78
N THR A 33 -7.37 -0.96 -9.19
CA THR A 33 -6.39 0.00 -8.68
C THR A 33 -6.80 1.42 -9.03
N VAL A 34 -7.15 1.66 -10.30
CA VAL A 34 -7.64 2.98 -10.75
C VAL A 34 -8.89 3.39 -9.97
N LYS A 35 -9.89 2.51 -9.83
CA LYS A 35 -11.11 2.82 -9.05
C LYS A 35 -10.82 3.08 -7.58
N HIS A 36 -9.91 2.32 -6.97
CA HIS A 36 -9.51 2.52 -5.58
C HIS A 36 -8.89 3.91 -5.40
N TRP A 37 -7.92 4.30 -6.24
CA TRP A 37 -7.25 5.59 -6.12
C TRP A 37 -8.17 6.77 -6.43
N LEU A 38 -9.00 6.66 -7.48
CA LEU A 38 -10.01 7.68 -7.78
C LEU A 38 -11.04 7.85 -6.67
N ARG A 39 -11.36 6.79 -5.92
CA ARG A 39 -12.23 6.88 -4.73
C ARG A 39 -11.54 7.53 -3.53
N GLN A 40 -10.22 7.39 -3.40
CA GLN A 40 -9.48 8.04 -2.32
C GLN A 40 -9.26 9.55 -2.56
N GLY A 41 -9.40 10.03 -3.80
CA GLY A 41 -9.32 11.45 -4.17
C GLY A 41 -7.89 12.00 -4.17
N ASP A 42 -7.07 11.56 -3.21
CA ASP A 42 -5.67 11.94 -3.05
C ASP A 42 -4.76 10.70 -2.95
N TRP A 43 -3.50 10.88 -3.37
CA TRP A 43 -2.47 9.91 -3.05
C TRP A 43 -2.22 9.94 -1.55
N ARG A 44 -2.46 8.80 -0.89
CA ARG A 44 -2.07 8.55 0.48
C ARG A 44 -1.14 7.35 0.49
N PRO A 45 -0.03 7.38 1.24
CA PRO A 45 0.75 6.17 1.43
C PRO A 45 -0.18 5.08 1.94
N SER A 46 -0.09 3.89 1.34
CA SER A 46 -0.83 2.73 1.82
C SER A 46 -0.58 2.63 3.31
N LYS A 47 -1.62 2.81 4.14
CA LYS A 47 -1.48 2.65 5.59
C LYS A 47 -0.96 1.22 5.77
N THR A 48 0.28 1.09 6.21
CA THR A 48 0.76 -0.19 6.71
C THR A 48 -0.26 -0.62 7.75
N PRO A 49 -0.88 -1.81 7.64
CA PRO A 49 -1.77 -2.25 8.69
C PRO A 49 -0.96 -2.29 9.97
N SER A 50 -1.16 -1.30 10.85
CA SER A 50 -0.67 -1.29 12.23
C SER A 50 -1.52 -2.29 13.00
N ARG A 51 -1.47 -3.55 12.58
CA ARG A 51 -1.98 -4.66 13.36
C ARG A 51 -0.87 -5.03 14.31
N SER A 52 -1.14 -4.91 15.60
CA SER A 52 -0.31 -5.49 16.63
C SER A 52 -0.10 -6.97 16.28
N LYS A 53 1.14 -7.35 15.98
CA LYS A 53 1.51 -8.74 15.77
C LYS A 53 1.44 -9.43 17.14
N ARG A 54 1.19 -10.75 17.16
CA ARG A 54 1.15 -11.53 18.42
C ARG A 54 2.41 -11.42 19.28
N LEU A 55 3.51 -10.96 18.68
CA LEU A 55 4.81 -10.79 19.33
C LEU A 55 5.12 -9.33 19.67
N ASP A 56 4.26 -8.38 19.31
CA ASP A 56 4.41 -6.98 19.72
C ASP A 56 4.19 -6.93 21.24
N GLY A 57 5.26 -6.67 21.99
CA GLY A 57 5.29 -6.70 23.46
C GLY A 57 6.00 -7.92 24.07
N LEU A 58 6.35 -8.93 23.28
CA LEU A 58 7.16 -10.09 23.71
C LEU A 58 8.62 -10.03 23.24
N THR A 59 9.04 -8.90 22.66
CA THR A 59 10.36 -8.74 22.05
C THR A 59 11.49 -8.92 23.07
N ASP A 60 11.35 -8.36 24.27
CA ASP A 60 12.33 -8.53 25.35
C ASP A 60 12.40 -9.98 25.84
N TRP A 61 11.25 -10.62 26.03
CA TRP A 61 11.19 -12.04 26.41
C TRP A 61 11.81 -12.95 25.34
N LEU A 62 11.54 -12.68 24.06
CA LEU A 62 12.17 -13.38 22.93
C LEU A 62 13.67 -13.17 22.89
N ALA A 63 14.15 -11.94 23.11
CA ALA A 63 15.58 -11.62 23.12
C ALA A 63 16.32 -12.26 24.30
N GLU A 64 15.66 -12.37 25.46
CA GLU A 64 16.20 -13.07 26.63
C GLU A 64 16.29 -14.57 26.39
N ARG A 65 15.21 -15.19 25.87
CA ARG A 65 15.21 -16.61 25.51
C ARG A 65 16.22 -16.95 24.42
N PHE A 66 16.33 -16.11 23.39
CA PHE A 66 17.31 -16.29 22.32
C PHE A 66 18.75 -16.28 22.85
N ARG A 67 19.07 -15.36 23.78
CA ARG A 67 20.38 -15.32 24.45
C ARG A 67 20.61 -16.51 25.37
N GLN A 68 19.57 -16.96 26.08
CA GLN A 68 19.64 -18.12 26.97
C GLN A 68 19.92 -19.43 26.21
N HIS A 69 19.41 -19.56 24.99
CA HIS A 69 19.61 -20.74 24.15
C HIS A 69 20.79 -20.61 23.16
N ALA A 70 21.68 -19.63 23.37
CA ALA A 70 22.82 -19.34 22.49
C ALA A 70 22.43 -19.21 20.99
N GLY A 71 21.18 -18.81 20.73
CA GLY A 71 20.67 -18.54 19.39
C GLY A 71 20.04 -19.70 18.62
N ASN A 72 19.57 -20.77 19.28
CA ASN A 72 18.96 -21.93 18.60
C ASN A 72 17.61 -22.40 19.20
#